data_AF-A0A955Z4A5-F1
#
_entry.id   AF-A0A955Z4A5-F1
#
_cell.length_a   1.000
_cell.length_b   1.000
_cell.length_c   1.000
_cell.angle_alpha   90.00
_cell.angle_beta   90.00
_cell.angle_gamma   90.00
#
_symmetry.space_group_name_H-M   'P 1'
#
loop_
_entity.id
_entity.type
_entity.pdbx_description
1 polymer ?
#
loop_
_entity_poly.entity_id
_entity_poly.type
_entity_poly.pdbx_seq_one_letter_code
_entity_poly.pdbx_strand_id
1 'polypeptide(L)' 'AWGCGVFGNDPEAVADTFDAALRGPFAGCFEHVVFAVYDTTQDQRNYGPFARRWPPLATDA' A
#
# COMPACT_ATOMS: atom_id res chain seq x y z
N ALA A 1 -3.54 -3.63 1.65
CA ALA A 1 -3.65 -4.74 0.67
C ALA A 1 -5.12 -5.18 0.50
N TRP A 2 -5.93 -4.34 -0.13
CA TRP A 2 -7.37 -4.61 -0.26
C TRP A 2 -7.62 -5.77 -1.23
N GLY A 3 -8.31 -6.82 -0.75
CA GLY A 3 -8.64 -8.01 -1.54
C GLY A 3 -7.47 -8.97 -1.81
N CYS A 4 -6.26 -8.71 -1.29
CA CYS A 4 -5.08 -9.54 -1.58
C CYS A 4 -4.97 -10.81 -0.71
N GLY A 5 -5.89 -10.99 0.25
CA GLY A 5 -6.00 -12.21 1.05
C GLY A 5 -6.88 -13.25 0.37
N VAL A 6 -7.99 -13.61 1.00
CA VAL A 6 -8.92 -14.64 0.50
C VAL A 6 -9.44 -14.35 -0.92
N PHE A 7 -9.60 -13.09 -1.30
CA PHE A 7 -10.10 -12.73 -2.64
C PHE A 7 -9.02 -12.85 -3.74
N GLY A 8 -7.75 -13.00 -3.38
CA GLY A 8 -6.69 -13.32 -4.33
C GLY A 8 -6.31 -12.21 -5.31
N ASN A 9 -6.60 -10.93 -5.01
CA ASN A 9 -6.11 -9.83 -5.83
C ASN A 9 -4.57 -9.79 -5.80
N ASP A 10 -3.96 -9.47 -6.94
CA ASP A 10 -2.53 -9.19 -7.01
C ASP A 10 -2.18 -7.93 -6.18
N PRO A 11 -1.34 -8.04 -5.14
CA PRO A 11 -0.96 -6.90 -4.32
C PRO A 11 -0.23 -5.79 -5.08
N GLU A 12 0.49 -6.12 -6.16
CA GLU A 12 1.15 -5.11 -7.00
C GLU A 12 0.11 -4.23 -7.70
N ALA A 13 -0.85 -4.85 -8.38
CA ALA A 13 -1.93 -4.15 -9.07
C ALA A 13 -2.77 -3.27 -8.13
N VAL A 14 -3.06 -3.76 -6.92
CA VAL A 14 -3.81 -2.98 -5.93
C VAL A 14 -2.98 -1.78 -5.44
N ALA A 15 -1.69 -1.97 -5.18
CA ALA A 15 -0.82 -0.88 -4.78
C ALA A 15 -0.66 0.17 -5.91
N ASP A 16 -0.52 -0.23 -7.16
CA ASP A 16 -0.49 0.67 -8.33
C ASP A 16 -1.80 1.45 -8.48
N THR A 17 -2.93 0.78 -8.26
CA THR A 17 -4.25 1.43 -8.37
C THR A 17 -4.37 2.58 -7.37
N PHE A 18 -3.95 2.38 -6.12
CA PHE A 18 -3.94 3.45 -5.13
C PHE A 18 -2.92 4.55 -5.46
N ASP A 19 -1.76 4.21 -6.03
CA ASP A 19 -0.73 5.20 -6.40
C ASP A 19 -1.23 6.11 -7.52
N ALA A 20 -1.80 5.52 -8.56
CA ALA A 20 -2.42 6.27 -9.65
C ALA A 20 -3.58 7.16 -9.16
N ALA A 21 -4.43 6.66 -8.26
CA ALA A 21 -5.55 7.43 -7.72
C ALA A 21 -5.09 8.61 -6.87
N LEU A 22 -4.14 8.39 -5.96
CA LEU A 22 -3.65 9.41 -5.02
C LEU A 22 -2.71 10.43 -5.68
N ARG A 23 -2.06 10.08 -6.79
CA ARG A 23 -1.28 11.04 -7.61
C ARG A 23 -2.10 11.72 -8.70
N GLY A 24 -3.27 11.18 -9.02
CA GLY A 24 -4.17 11.70 -10.05
C GLY A 24 -5.42 12.35 -9.46
N PRO A 25 -6.61 11.77 -9.64
CA PRO A 25 -7.89 12.41 -9.32
C PRO A 25 -8.07 12.79 -7.84
N PHE A 26 -7.33 12.15 -6.93
CA PHE A 26 -7.39 12.44 -5.49
C PHE A 26 -6.14 13.14 -4.94
N ALA A 27 -5.30 13.70 -5.83
CA ALA A 27 -4.10 14.43 -5.43
C ALA A 27 -4.45 15.62 -4.52
N GLY A 28 -3.88 15.62 -3.31
CA GLY A 28 -4.10 16.67 -2.31
C GLY A 28 -5.48 16.65 -1.64
N CYS A 29 -6.33 15.66 -1.93
CA CYS A 29 -7.66 15.57 -1.33
C CYS A 29 -7.65 15.08 0.13
N PHE A 30 -6.56 14.43 0.56
CA PHE A 30 -6.42 13.87 1.90
C PHE A 30 -5.21 14.50 2.59
N GLU A 31 -5.36 14.87 3.86
CA GLU A 31 -4.28 15.39 4.68
C GLU A 31 -3.20 14.33 4.97
N HIS A 32 -3.63 13.10 5.27
CA HIS A 32 -2.75 12.00 5.61
C HIS A 32 -3.37 10.66 5.18
N VAL A 33 -2.57 9.77 4.60
CA VAL A 33 -2.99 8.42 4.17
C VAL A 33 -2.05 7.39 4.76
N VAL A 34 -2.62 6.39 5.45
CA VAL A 34 -1.86 5.25 6.00
C VAL A 34 -2.31 3.97 5.31
N PHE A 35 -1.35 3.25 4.74
CA PHE A 35 -1.57 1.87 4.29
C PHE A 35 -1.21 0.91 5.42
N ALA A 36 -2.16 0.63 6.31
CA ALA A 36 -2.00 -0.34 7.39
C ALA A 36 -2.06 -1.78 6.82
N VAL A 37 -0.89 -2.33 6.48
CA VAL A 37 -0.76 -3.68 5.89
C VAL A 37 -0.02 -4.60 6.86
N TYR A 38 -0.78 -5.41 7.60
CA TYR A 38 -0.20 -6.47 8.42
C TYR A 38 0.13 -7.68 7.54
N ASP A 39 1.39 -8.10 7.59
CA ASP A 39 1.90 -9.19 6.77
C ASP A 39 2.96 -9.99 7.52
N THR A 40 2.65 -11.24 7.85
CA THR A 40 3.55 -12.16 8.54
C THR A 40 4.26 -13.12 7.59
N THR A 41 4.07 -12.96 6.27
CA THR A 41 4.75 -13.80 5.28
C THR A 41 6.24 -13.48 5.25
N GLN A 42 7.08 -14.49 5.02
CA GLN A 42 8.53 -14.29 4.96
C GLN A 42 8.95 -13.39 3.80
N ASP A 43 8.21 -13.44 2.69
CA ASP A 43 8.42 -12.65 1.48
C ASP A 43 7.73 -11.27 1.53
N GLN A 44 7.00 -10.95 2.61
CA GLN A 44 6.24 -9.71 2.74
C GLN A 44 5.34 -9.46 1.51
N ARG A 45 4.64 -10.51 1.08
CA ARG A 45 3.87 -10.57 -0.17
C ARG A 45 2.89 -9.40 -0.33
N ASN A 46 2.22 -9.02 0.74
CA ASN A 46 1.20 -7.97 0.77
C ASN A 46 1.79 -6.63 1.19
N TYR A 47 2.71 -6.59 2.15
CA TYR A 47 3.30 -5.35 2.66
C TYR A 47 4.30 -4.74 1.66
N GLY A 48 5.19 -5.56 1.09
CA GLY A 48 6.29 -5.13 0.23
C GLY A 48 5.87 -4.25 -0.95
N PRO A 49 4.84 -4.62 -1.74
CA PRO A 49 4.35 -3.79 -2.85
C PRO A 49 3.88 -2.39 -2.42
N PHE A 50 3.25 -2.27 -1.24
CA PHE A 50 2.87 -0.96 -0.69
C PHE A 50 4.09 -0.19 -0.21
N ALA A 51 5.00 -0.84 0.53
CA ALA A 51 6.21 -0.20 1.05
C ALA A 51 7.15 0.32 -0.05
N ARG A 52 7.19 -0.31 -1.23
CA ARG A 52 7.98 0.20 -2.37
C ARG A 52 7.42 1.50 -2.96
N ARG A 53 6.10 1.68 -2.98
CA ARG A 53 5.43 2.89 -3.51
C ARG A 53 5.34 4.00 -2.47
N TRP A 54 5.11 3.60 -1.21
CA TRP A 54 5.08 4.47 -0.04
C TRP A 54 5.96 3.88 1.05
N PRO A 55 7.25 4.24 1.06
CA PRO A 55 8.17 3.80 2.11
C PRO A 55 7.65 4.17 3.50
N PRO A 56 7.83 3.29 4.51
CA PRO A 56 7.46 3.63 5.87
C PRO A 56 8.19 4.91 6.29
N LEU A 57 7.47 5.78 7.00
CA LEU A 57 8.09 6.95 7.60
C LEU A 57 9.21 6.46 8.54
N ALA A 58 10.36 7.12 8.49
CA ALA A 58 11.39 6.91 9.47
C ALA A 58 10.75 7.10 10.85
N THR A 59 10.81 6.07 11.68
CA THR A 59 10.42 6.21 13.08
C THR A 59 11.60 6.88 13.75
N ASP A 60 11.44 8.12 14.20
CA ASP A 60 12.41 8.71 15.12
C ASP A 60 12.48 7.80 16.35
N ALA A 61 13.70 7.36 16.67
CA ALA A 61 13.99 6.44 17.77
C ALA A 61 13.80 7.08 19.14
#